data_AF-A0A139SKV3-F1
#
_entry.id   AF-A0A139SKV3-F1
#
_cell.length_a   1.000
_cell.length_b   1.000
_cell.length_c   1.000
_cell.angle_alpha   90.00
_cell.angle_beta   90.00
_cell.angle_gamma   90.00
#
_symmetry.space_group_name_H-M   'P 1'
#
loop_
_entity.id
_entity.type
_entity.pdbx_description
1 polymer ?
#
loop_
_entity_poly.entity_id
_entity_poly.type
_entity_poly.pdbx_seq_one_letter_code
_entity_poly.pdbx_strand_id
1 'polypeptide(L)'
;MREAARLRDVGLLISIELAIVRGDLLRYANSKGMRASLRAALEELLAVEVHLGYVADKARYAIIDRAHSLKQKRVNGFPKDDARTALASHIGRLGNMDKSRLEEEEKDLVDARRAAMKVAEECYTALQEQMLGKQQQA
;
A
#
# COMPACT_ATOMS: atom_id res chain seq x y z
N MET A 1 -3.28 2.06 14.66
CA MET A 1 -2.87 1.12 13.58
C MET A 1 -3.29 -0.31 13.85
N ARG A 2 -2.94 -0.92 15.01
CA ARG A 2 -3.37 -2.30 15.37
C ARG A 2 -4.88 -2.51 15.31
N GLU A 3 -5.66 -1.55 15.80
CA GLU A 3 -7.13 -1.62 15.75
C GLU A 3 -7.66 -1.53 14.31
N ALA A 4 -7.13 -0.62 13.48
CA ALA A 4 -7.50 -0.53 12.07
C ALA A 4 -7.14 -1.81 11.29
N ALA A 5 -6.01 -2.45 11.61
CA ALA A 5 -5.62 -3.74 11.05
C ALA A 5 -6.59 -4.86 11.49
N ARG A 6 -6.99 -4.87 12.77
CA ARG A 6 -7.99 -5.80 13.31
C ARG A 6 -9.34 -5.65 12.61
N LEU A 7 -9.77 -4.41 12.39
CA LEU A 7 -11.00 -4.06 11.67
C LEU A 7 -10.86 -4.21 10.14
N ARG A 8 -9.66 -4.48 9.64
CA ARG A 8 -9.33 -4.61 8.20
C ARG A 8 -9.76 -3.38 7.38
N ASP A 9 -9.77 -2.21 8.00
CA ASP A 9 -10.14 -0.95 7.36
C ASP A 9 -8.94 -0.38 6.58
N VAL A 10 -8.91 -0.64 5.28
CA VAL A 10 -7.80 -0.22 4.40
C VAL A 10 -7.70 1.29 4.33
N GLY A 11 -8.83 2.00 4.25
CA GLY A 11 -8.83 3.46 4.17
C GLY A 11 -8.20 4.09 5.42
N LEU A 12 -8.56 3.59 6.59
CA LEU A 12 -7.97 4.03 7.85
C LEU A 12 -6.49 3.64 7.98
N LEU A 13 -6.10 2.44 7.53
CA LEU A 13 -4.70 2.00 7.51
C LEU A 13 -3.81 2.93 6.67
N ILE A 14 -4.25 3.26 5.45
CA ILE A 14 -3.52 4.18 4.56
C ILE A 14 -3.48 5.59 5.13
N SER A 15 -4.60 6.07 5.69
CA SER A 15 -4.67 7.40 6.32
C SER A 15 -3.69 7.54 7.50
N ILE A 16 -3.60 6.51 8.35
CA ILE A 16 -2.66 6.48 9.47
C ILE A 16 -1.22 6.50 8.95
N GLU A 17 -0.89 5.64 7.97
CA GLU A 17 0.47 5.56 7.44
C GLU A 17 0.88 6.86 6.74
N LEU A 18 -0.02 7.50 5.98
CA LEU A 18 0.19 8.83 5.42
C LEU A 18 0.53 9.86 6.50
N ALA A 19 -0.19 9.86 7.62
CA ALA A 19 0.08 10.77 8.73
C ALA A 19 1.46 10.53 9.36
N ILE A 20 1.86 9.26 9.52
CA ILE A 20 3.18 8.89 10.04
C ILE A 20 4.28 9.37 9.09
N VAL A 21 4.21 9.01 7.81
CA VAL A 21 5.24 9.36 6.81
C VAL A 21 5.34 10.89 6.62
N ARG A 22 4.21 11.62 6.66
CA ARG A 22 4.22 13.09 6.65
C ARG A 22 4.91 13.66 7.88
N GLY A 23 4.61 13.09 9.05
CA GLY A 23 5.27 13.44 10.30
C GLY A 23 6.78 13.22 10.24
N ASP A 24 7.21 12.09 9.68
CA ASP A 24 8.62 11.73 9.51
C ASP A 24 9.32 12.70 8.56
N LEU A 25 8.66 13.06 7.44
CA LEU A 25 9.17 14.04 6.50
C LEU A 25 9.36 15.43 7.14
N LEU A 26 8.41 15.84 7.96
CA LEU A 26 8.43 17.17 8.58
C LEU A 26 9.46 17.27 9.72
N ARG A 27 9.61 16.20 10.52
CA ARG A 27 10.35 16.26 11.80
C ARG A 27 11.71 15.59 11.75
N TYR A 28 11.89 14.54 10.95
CA TYR A 28 13.06 13.67 11.04
C TYR A 28 13.90 13.62 9.76
N ALA A 29 13.40 14.16 8.65
CA ALA A 29 14.10 14.12 7.36
C ALA A 29 15.35 15.01 7.32
N ASN A 30 16.51 14.42 7.60
CA ASN A 30 17.79 15.13 7.74
C ASN A 30 18.60 15.25 6.43
N SER A 31 18.40 14.37 5.46
CA SER A 31 19.19 14.34 4.21
C SER A 31 18.32 14.51 2.96
N LYS A 32 18.94 14.91 1.84
CA LYS A 32 18.26 15.00 0.53
C LYS A 32 17.70 13.63 0.10
N GLY A 33 18.47 12.57 0.33
CA GLY A 33 18.04 11.19 0.03
C GLY A 33 16.84 10.76 0.87
N MET A 34 16.86 11.02 2.18
CA MET A 34 15.73 10.70 3.06
C MET A 34 14.48 11.49 2.67
N ARG A 35 14.61 12.80 2.39
CA ARG A 35 13.50 13.63 1.90
C ARG A 35 12.89 13.11 0.59
N ALA A 36 13.73 12.70 -0.35
CA ALA A 36 13.27 12.12 -1.61
C ALA A 36 12.53 10.79 -1.39
N SER A 37 13.09 9.89 -0.57
CA SER A 37 12.48 8.59 -0.23
C SER A 37 11.11 8.76 0.45
N LEU A 38 11.01 9.68 1.41
CA LEU A 38 9.75 9.95 2.13
C LEU A 38 8.70 10.61 1.22
N ARG A 39 9.11 11.51 0.31
CA ARG A 39 8.19 12.09 -0.69
C ARG A 39 7.65 11.03 -1.65
N ALA A 40 8.52 10.16 -2.16
CA ALA A 40 8.10 9.03 -2.98
C ALA A 40 7.13 8.11 -2.23
N ALA A 41 7.39 7.82 -0.95
CA ALA A 41 6.49 7.05 -0.11
C ALA A 41 5.11 7.70 0.04
N LEU A 42 5.04 9.03 0.15
CA LEU A 42 3.78 9.77 0.22
C LEU A 42 3.01 9.73 -1.11
N GLU A 43 3.68 9.91 -2.23
CA GLU A 43 3.07 9.83 -3.56
C GLU A 43 2.49 8.44 -3.81
N GLU A 44 3.25 7.39 -3.47
CA GLU A 44 2.79 5.99 -3.54
C GLU A 44 1.54 5.76 -2.67
N LEU A 45 1.55 6.18 -1.40
CA LEU A 45 0.41 5.99 -0.50
C LEU A 45 -0.84 6.79 -0.94
N LEU A 46 -0.66 7.99 -1.50
CA LEU A 46 -1.75 8.76 -2.09
C LEU A 46 -2.33 8.05 -3.33
N ALA A 47 -1.49 7.40 -4.15
CA ALA A 47 -1.97 6.59 -5.25
C ALA A 47 -2.84 5.42 -4.76
N VAL A 48 -2.49 4.78 -3.64
CA VAL A 48 -3.33 3.75 -3.01
C VAL A 48 -4.69 4.33 -2.60
N GLU A 49 -4.72 5.49 -1.97
CA GLU A 49 -5.97 6.16 -1.57
C GLU A 49 -6.88 6.46 -2.77
N VAL A 50 -6.32 6.96 -3.87
CA VAL A 50 -7.05 7.21 -5.12
C VAL A 50 -7.62 5.91 -5.68
N HIS A 51 -6.81 4.85 -5.71
CA HIS A 51 -7.20 3.54 -6.22
C HIS A 51 -8.25 2.83 -5.35
N LEU A 52 -8.27 3.08 -4.04
CA LEU A 52 -9.39 2.65 -3.18
C LEU A 52 -10.72 3.25 -3.65
N GLY A 53 -10.71 4.50 -4.11
CA GLY A 53 -11.88 5.14 -4.71
C GLY A 53 -12.30 4.53 -6.05
N TYR A 54 -11.35 4.01 -6.83
CA TYR A 54 -11.67 3.32 -8.09
C TYR A 54 -12.20 1.92 -7.86
N VAL A 55 -11.57 1.13 -6.99
CA VAL A 55 -12.00 -0.27 -6.73
C VAL A 55 -13.36 -0.33 -6.05
N ALA A 56 -13.77 0.70 -5.30
CA ALA A 56 -15.11 0.77 -4.72
C ALA A 56 -16.26 0.83 -5.76
N ASP A 57 -15.95 1.15 -7.02
CA ASP A 57 -16.91 1.23 -8.13
C ASP A 57 -16.53 0.22 -9.22
N LYS A 58 -17.39 -0.78 -9.42
CA LYS A 58 -17.17 -1.85 -10.40
C LYS A 58 -16.96 -1.33 -11.83
N ALA A 59 -17.69 -0.31 -12.25
CA ALA A 59 -17.58 0.23 -13.62
C ALA A 59 -16.25 0.97 -13.81
N ARG A 60 -15.84 1.76 -12.82
CA ARG A 60 -14.52 2.43 -12.83
C ARG A 60 -13.39 1.41 -12.80
N TYR A 61 -13.51 0.41 -11.95
CA TYR A 61 -12.45 -0.59 -11.79
C TYR A 61 -12.30 -1.50 -13.01
N ALA A 62 -13.37 -1.78 -13.74
CA ALA A 62 -13.30 -2.51 -15.02
C ALA A 62 -12.44 -1.80 -16.08
N ILE A 63 -12.33 -0.48 -16.04
CA ILE A 63 -11.44 0.28 -16.94
C ILE A 63 -9.97 0.00 -16.60
N ILE A 64 -9.64 0.04 -15.30
CA ILE A 64 -8.29 -0.29 -14.80
C ILE A 64 -7.93 -1.72 -15.18
N ASP A 65 -8.88 -2.65 -15.02
CA ASP A 65 -8.68 -4.04 -15.39
C ASP A 65 -8.29 -4.23 -16.85
N ARG A 66 -9.05 -3.62 -17.76
CA ARG A 66 -8.78 -3.66 -19.21
C ARG A 66 -7.45 -3.00 -19.57
N ALA A 67 -7.07 -1.91 -18.89
CA ALA A 67 -5.79 -1.24 -19.09
C ALA A 67 -4.59 -2.11 -18.67
N HIS A 68 -4.81 -3.11 -17.81
CA HIS A 68 -3.82 -4.08 -17.35
C HIS A 68 -4.03 -5.46 -17.98
N SER A 69 -4.29 -5.52 -19.29
CA SER A 69 -4.56 -6.76 -20.03
C SER A 69 -3.34 -7.66 -20.23
N LEU A 70 -2.13 -7.09 -20.26
CA LEU A 70 -0.89 -7.83 -20.53
C LEU A 70 -0.46 -8.69 -19.33
N LYS A 71 0.05 -9.91 -19.59
CA LYS A 71 0.43 -10.88 -18.55
C LYS A 71 1.39 -10.32 -17.50
N GLN A 72 2.38 -9.53 -17.91
CA GLN A 72 3.36 -8.90 -17.01
C GLN A 72 2.78 -7.79 -16.11
N LYS A 73 1.60 -7.27 -16.48
CA LYS A 73 0.84 -6.28 -15.71
C LYS A 73 -0.21 -6.93 -14.79
N ARG A 74 -0.15 -8.24 -14.60
CA ARG A 74 -1.14 -9.00 -13.83
C ARG A 74 -0.47 -9.92 -12.82
N VAL A 75 -1.13 -10.13 -11.68
CA VAL A 75 -0.75 -11.08 -10.64
C VAL A 75 -1.99 -11.89 -10.29
N ASN A 76 -1.88 -13.22 -10.38
CA ASN A 76 -2.99 -14.16 -10.13
C ASN A 76 -4.27 -13.85 -10.93
N GLY A 77 -4.14 -13.33 -12.15
CA GLY A 77 -5.29 -12.99 -12.99
C GLY A 77 -5.96 -11.66 -12.62
N PHE A 78 -5.36 -10.84 -11.76
CA PHE A 78 -5.84 -9.50 -11.40
C PHE A 78 -4.83 -8.42 -11.79
N PRO A 79 -5.27 -7.17 -12.00
CA PRO A 79 -4.39 -6.05 -12.32
C PRO A 79 -3.32 -5.85 -11.26
N LYS A 80 -2.06 -5.75 -11.70
CA LYS A 80 -0.97 -5.18 -10.93
C LYS A 80 -0.97 -3.66 -11.13
N ASP A 81 -2.00 -3.03 -10.59
CA ASP A 81 -2.22 -1.59 -10.68
C ASP A 81 -1.29 -0.80 -9.73
N ASP A 82 -1.43 0.53 -9.75
CA ASP A 82 -0.56 1.41 -8.97
C ASP A 82 -0.70 1.17 -7.47
N ALA A 83 -1.91 0.88 -6.96
CA ALA A 83 -2.10 0.53 -5.56
C ALA A 83 -1.30 -0.71 -5.13
N ARG A 84 -1.38 -1.81 -5.90
CA ARG A 84 -0.59 -3.01 -5.59
C ARG A 84 0.91 -2.75 -5.66
N THR A 85 1.34 -1.99 -6.66
CA THR A 85 2.75 -1.64 -6.83
C THR A 85 3.26 -0.75 -5.69
N ALA A 86 2.48 0.25 -5.30
CA ALA A 86 2.77 1.17 -4.20
C ALA A 86 2.81 0.45 -2.85
N LEU A 87 1.84 -0.43 -2.55
CA LEU A 87 1.82 -1.21 -1.31
C LEU A 87 3.04 -2.13 -1.22
N ALA A 88 3.36 -2.87 -2.28
CA ALA A 88 4.54 -3.74 -2.31
C ALA A 88 5.85 -2.95 -2.14
N SER A 89 5.98 -1.81 -2.82
CA SER A 89 7.11 -0.89 -2.68
C SER A 89 7.26 -0.40 -1.24
N HIS A 90 6.15 0.05 -0.64
CA HIS A 90 6.15 0.60 0.72
C HIS A 90 6.42 -0.46 1.79
N ILE A 91 5.87 -1.68 1.66
CA ILE A 91 6.20 -2.82 2.53
C ILE A 91 7.71 -3.14 2.45
N GLY A 92 8.28 -3.08 1.24
CA GLY A 92 9.72 -3.22 1.02
C GLY A 92 10.54 -2.12 1.68
N ARG A 93 10.08 -0.86 1.58
CA ARG A 93 10.72 0.29 2.23
C ARG A 93 10.77 0.14 3.75
N LEU A 94 9.66 -0.24 4.39
CA LEU A 94 9.62 -0.52 5.83
C LEU A 94 10.54 -1.69 6.20
N GLY A 95 10.57 -2.76 5.40
CA GLY A 95 11.49 -3.89 5.62
C GLY A 95 12.97 -3.54 5.43
N ASN A 96 13.31 -2.49 4.68
CA ASN A 96 14.68 -1.98 4.61
C ASN A 96 15.02 -1.04 5.76
N MET A 97 14.02 -0.32 6.30
CA MET A 97 14.19 0.51 7.49
C MET A 97 14.49 -0.35 8.73
N ASP A 98 13.84 -1.51 8.85
CA ASP A 98 14.10 -2.51 9.91
C ASP A 98 15.56 -3.03 9.91
N LYS A 99 16.23 -3.05 8.74
CA LYS A 99 17.64 -3.45 8.62
C LYS A 99 18.64 -2.38 9.11
N SER A 100 18.15 -1.18 9.42
CA SER A 100 19.00 -0.10 9.95
C SER A 100 19.24 -0.29 11.45
N ARG A 101 20.19 0.48 12.00
CA ARG A 101 20.51 0.42 13.43
C ARG A 101 19.44 1.18 14.22
N LEU A 102 18.33 0.51 14.45
CA LEU A 102 17.21 0.93 15.28
C LEU A 102 17.28 0.26 16.65
N GLU A 103 16.82 0.96 17.68
CA GLU A 103 16.55 0.37 18.99
C GLU A 103 15.38 -0.63 18.90
N GLU A 104 15.23 -1.52 19.89
CA GLU A 104 14.20 -2.58 19.84
C GLU A 104 12.79 -2.00 19.73
N GLU A 105 12.48 -0.92 20.45
CA GLU A 105 11.17 -0.27 20.39
C GLU A 105 10.89 0.34 19.02
N GLU A 106 11.92 0.87 18.35
CA GLU A 106 11.80 1.43 17.02
C GLU A 106 11.55 0.33 15.98
N LYS A 107 12.19 -0.83 16.13
CA LYS A 107 11.94 -2.01 15.28
C LYS A 107 10.52 -2.52 15.45
N ASP A 108 10.04 -2.65 16.69
CA ASP A 108 8.66 -3.05 16.98
C ASP A 108 7.63 -2.13 16.30
N LEU A 109 7.90 -0.83 16.25
CA LEU A 109 7.07 0.14 15.54
C LEU A 109 7.12 -0.07 14.03
N VAL A 110 8.30 -0.30 13.45
CA VAL A 110 8.47 -0.58 12.01
C VAL A 110 7.76 -1.87 11.62
N ASP A 111 7.89 -2.92 12.42
CA ASP A 111 7.23 -4.20 12.20
C ASP A 111 5.72 -4.09 12.30
N ALA A 112 5.21 -3.35 13.28
CA ALA A 112 3.78 -3.08 13.38
C ALA A 112 3.24 -2.33 12.16
N ARG A 113 3.98 -1.33 11.65
CA ARG A 113 3.65 -0.61 10.40
C ARG A 113 3.65 -1.56 9.20
N ARG A 114 4.69 -2.38 9.08
CA ARG A 114 4.83 -3.32 7.97
C ARG A 114 3.74 -4.39 7.97
N ALA A 115 3.40 -4.94 9.13
CA ALA A 115 2.30 -5.88 9.29
C ALA A 115 0.96 -5.23 8.90
N ALA A 116 0.72 -3.99 9.33
CA ALA A 116 -0.47 -3.25 8.97
C ALA A 116 -0.57 -3.00 7.45
N MET A 117 0.53 -2.69 6.78
CA MET A 117 0.56 -2.52 5.32
C MET A 117 0.37 -3.83 4.55
N LYS A 118 0.82 -4.97 5.09
CA LYS A 118 0.47 -6.30 4.54
C LYS A 118 -1.02 -6.57 4.63
N VAL A 119 -1.66 -6.24 5.75
CA VAL A 119 -3.13 -6.34 5.88
C VAL A 119 -3.83 -5.44 4.85
N ALA A 120 -3.32 -4.23 4.62
CA ALA A 120 -3.84 -3.34 3.58
C ALA A 120 -3.73 -3.95 2.17
N GLU A 121 -2.59 -4.56 1.83
CA GLU A 121 -2.38 -5.27 0.55
C GLU A 121 -3.35 -6.45 0.37
N GLU A 122 -3.53 -7.27 1.41
CA GLU A 122 -4.45 -8.41 1.39
C GLU A 122 -5.89 -7.95 1.20
N CYS A 123 -6.32 -6.93 1.95
CA CYS A 123 -7.67 -6.38 1.83
C CYS A 123 -7.90 -5.73 0.47
N TYR A 124 -6.93 -4.95 -0.04
CA TYR A 124 -7.04 -4.34 -1.36
C TYR A 124 -7.17 -5.42 -2.44
N THR A 125 -6.35 -6.47 -2.37
CA THR A 125 -6.45 -7.61 -3.31
C THR A 125 -7.83 -8.26 -3.23
N ALA A 126 -8.37 -8.49 -2.03
CA ALA A 126 -9.71 -9.05 -1.86
C ALA A 126 -10.81 -8.15 -2.48
N LEU A 127 -10.67 -6.81 -2.38
CA LEU A 127 -11.57 -5.87 -3.05
C LEU A 127 -11.50 -6.01 -4.58
N GLN A 128 -10.29 -6.13 -5.15
CA GLN A 128 -10.13 -6.36 -6.59
C GLN A 128 -10.86 -7.65 -7.03
N GLU A 129 -10.68 -8.73 -6.27
CA GLU A 129 -11.33 -10.03 -6.53
C GLU A 129 -12.85 -9.94 -6.48
N GLN A 130 -13.38 -9.24 -5.48
CA GLN A 130 -14.81 -9.03 -5.32
C GLN A 130 -15.40 -8.24 -6.49
N MET A 131 -14.69 -7.22 -6.97
CA MET A 131 -15.23 -6.28 -7.96
C MET A 131 -15.18 -6.82 -9.38
N LEU A 132 -14.09 -7.49 -9.74
CA LEU A 132 -13.95 -8.11 -11.05
C LEU A 132 -14.63 -9.48 -11.12
N GLY A 133 -14.89 -10.10 -9.97
CA GLY A 133 -15.25 -11.51 -9.87
C GLY A 133 -14.05 -12.38 -10.23
N LYS A 134 -13.97 -13.59 -9.69
CA LYS A 134 -13.05 -14.59 -10.23
C LYS A 134 -13.53 -14.93 -11.64
N GLN A 135 -12.97 -14.28 -12.66
CA GLN A 135 -12.96 -14.86 -13.99
C GLN A 135 -12.06 -16.09 -13.91
N GLN A 136 -12.64 -17.22 -13.51
CA GLN A 136 -12.10 -18.53 -13.82
C GLN A 136 -11.92 -18.56 -15.34
N GLN A 137 -10.69 -18.36 -15.78
CA GLN A 137 -10.31 -18.70 -17.14
C GLN A 137 -10.38 -20.23 -17.22
N ALA A 138 -11.31 -20.70 -18.03
CA ALA A 138 -11.46 -22.09 -18.45
C ALA A 138 -10.23 -22.55 -19.26
#